data_AF-A0A165ESZ0-F1
#
_entry.id   AF-A0A165ESZ0-F1
#
_cell.length_a   1.000
_cell.length_b   1.000
_cell.length_c   1.000
_cell.angle_alpha   90.00
_cell.angle_beta   90.00
_cell.angle_gamma   90.00
#
_symmetry.space_group_name_H-M   'P 1'
#
loop_
_entity.id
_entity.type
_entity.pdbx_description
1 polymer ?
#
loop_
_entity_poly.entity_id
_entity_poly.type
_entity_poly.pdbx_seq_one_letter_code
_entity_poly.pdbx_strand_id
1 'polypeptide(L)'
;QYVFEFGRRRCPWTMLTDAFVALTVTSILSVFDIERARDDDGNEVIPELKFDDGLRSHALPFKCCIVPRSEAAAALVLQKAE
;
A
#
# COMPACT_ATOMS: atom_id res chain seq x y z
N GLN A 1 -4.81 -18.22 -9.39
CA GLN A 1 -5.85 -18.94 -8.60
C GLN A 1 -5.29 -19.77 -7.43
N TYR A 2 -3.97 -19.97 -7.30
CA TYR A 2 -3.37 -20.70 -6.17
C TYR A 2 -3.04 -19.84 -4.94
N VAL A 3 -3.04 -18.50 -5.07
CA VAL A 3 -2.73 -17.54 -3.99
C VAL A 3 -3.61 -17.73 -2.75
N PHE A 4 -4.81 -18.28 -2.92
CA PHE A 4 -5.77 -18.52 -1.85
C PHE A 4 -6.01 -20.01 -1.56
N GLU A 5 -5.11 -20.88 -2.03
CA GLU A 5 -5.19 -22.32 -1.88
C GLU A 5 -6.44 -22.96 -2.54
N PHE A 6 -6.63 -24.25 -2.30
CA PHE A 6 -7.67 -25.06 -2.93
C PHE A 6 -8.34 -26.03 -1.95
N GLY A 7 -9.45 -26.64 -2.40
CA GLY A 7 -10.22 -27.61 -1.62
C GLY A 7 -10.93 -26.98 -0.42
N ARG A 8 -11.17 -27.79 0.62
CA ARG A 8 -11.95 -27.41 1.81
C ARG A 8 -11.30 -26.34 2.70
N ARG A 9 -10.03 -26.01 2.47
CA ARG A 9 -9.27 -24.99 3.22
C ARG A 9 -8.94 -23.74 2.39
N ARG A 10 -9.55 -23.59 1.21
CA ARG A 10 -9.44 -22.35 0.41
C ARG A 10 -9.83 -21.15 1.27
N CYS A 11 -9.11 -20.04 1.12
CA CYS A 11 -9.45 -18.81 1.81
C CYS A 11 -10.89 -18.39 1.48
N PRO A 12 -11.78 -18.20 2.47
CA PRO A 12 -13.17 -17.81 2.21
C PRO A 12 -13.28 -16.39 1.63
N TRP A 13 -12.25 -15.55 1.79
CA TRP A 13 -12.23 -14.17 1.32
C TRP A 13 -11.92 -14.01 -0.17
N THR A 14 -11.65 -15.09 -0.91
CA THR A 14 -11.24 -15.04 -2.33
C THR A 14 -12.12 -14.18 -3.22
N MET A 15 -13.43 -14.21 -3.02
CA MET A 15 -14.38 -13.48 -3.87
C MET A 15 -14.39 -11.98 -3.62
N LEU A 16 -13.87 -11.54 -2.47
CA LEU A 16 -13.87 -10.15 -2.05
C LEU A 16 -12.49 -9.51 -2.17
N THR A 17 -11.41 -10.30 -2.15
CA THR A 17 -10.04 -9.76 -2.11
C THR A 17 -9.74 -8.82 -3.27
N ASP A 18 -10.09 -9.19 -4.50
CA ASP A 18 -9.76 -8.36 -5.67
C ASP A 18 -10.43 -6.98 -5.59
N ALA A 19 -11.71 -6.93 -5.24
CA ALA A 19 -12.45 -5.68 -5.07
C ALA A 19 -11.92 -4.87 -3.89
N PHE A 20 -11.62 -5.52 -2.77
CA PHE A 20 -11.08 -4.86 -1.58
C PHE A 20 -9.70 -4.24 -1.84
N VAL A 21 -8.80 -4.97 -2.51
CA VAL A 21 -7.46 -4.48 -2.86
C VAL A 21 -7.59 -3.34 -3.87
N ALA A 22 -8.40 -3.50 -4.91
CA ALA A 22 -8.62 -2.44 -5.91
C ALA A 22 -9.17 -1.17 -5.26
N LEU A 23 -10.21 -1.29 -4.41
CA LEU A 23 -10.79 -0.16 -3.71
C LEU A 23 -9.74 0.52 -2.81
N THR A 24 -9.02 -0.25 -2.00
CA THR A 24 -8.01 0.30 -1.08
C THR A 24 -6.92 1.04 -1.84
N VAL A 25 -6.34 0.41 -2.88
CA VAL A 25 -5.25 1.01 -3.66
C VAL A 25 -5.74 2.25 -4.42
N THR A 26 -6.91 2.19 -5.06
CA THR A 26 -7.45 3.34 -5.80
C THR A 26 -7.85 4.49 -4.89
N SER A 27 -8.40 4.23 -3.71
CA SER A 27 -8.71 5.26 -2.71
C SER A 27 -7.46 5.95 -2.17
N ILE A 28 -6.35 5.22 -2.01
CA ILE A 28 -5.07 5.82 -1.62
C ILE A 28 -4.53 6.67 -2.79
N LEU A 29 -4.46 6.11 -4.00
CA LEU A 29 -3.91 6.79 -5.17
C LEU A 29 -4.77 7.94 -5.72
N SER A 30 -6.05 8.02 -5.33
CA SER A 30 -6.89 9.17 -5.68
C SER A 30 -6.53 10.42 -4.87
N VAL A 31 -5.92 10.26 -3.69
CA VAL A 31 -5.64 11.35 -2.74
C VAL A 31 -4.14 11.59 -2.55
N PHE A 32 -3.30 10.58 -2.77
CA PHE A 32 -1.85 10.66 -2.58
C PHE A 32 -1.06 10.25 -3.83
N ASP A 33 0.07 10.91 -4.05
CA ASP A 33 1.18 10.44 -4.87
C ASP A 33 2.17 9.68 -3.96
N ILE A 34 2.56 8.47 -4.36
CA ILE A 34 3.53 7.64 -3.65
C ILE A 34 4.85 7.73 -4.40
N GLU A 35 5.84 8.36 -3.76
CA GLU A 35 7.14 8.67 -4.33
C GLU A 35 8.27 7.96 -3.58
N ARG A 36 9.41 7.85 -4.26
CA ARG A 36 10.64 7.38 -3.62
C ARG A 36 11.11 8.40 -2.59
N ALA A 37 11.67 7.90 -1.49
CA ALA A 37 12.36 8.76 -0.55
C ALA A 37 13.59 9.38 -1.22
N ARG A 38 13.97 10.59 -0.77
CA ARG A 38 15.22 11.24 -1.17
C ARG A 38 16.23 11.21 -0.03
N ASP A 39 17.51 11.09 -0.35
CA ASP A 39 18.59 11.24 0.61
C ASP A 39 18.90 12.73 0.90
N ASP A 40 19.91 12.98 1.74
CA ASP A 40 20.32 14.34 2.11
C ASP A 40 20.85 15.17 0.93
N ASP A 41 21.30 14.49 -0.13
CA ASP A 41 21.78 15.09 -1.38
C ASP A 41 20.66 15.26 -2.43
N GLY A 42 19.43 14.85 -2.11
CA GLY A 42 18.25 14.97 -2.96
C GLY A 42 18.09 13.85 -4.00
N ASN A 43 18.89 12.79 -3.96
CA ASN A 43 18.81 11.67 -4.89
C ASN A 43 17.73 10.68 -4.46
N GLU A 44 17.06 10.05 -5.44
CA GLU A 44 16.07 9.02 -5.16
C GLU A 44 16.72 7.75 -4.58
N VAL A 45 16.19 7.30 -3.44
CA VAL A 45 16.56 6.04 -2.82
C VAL A 45 15.68 4.93 -3.37
N ILE A 46 16.28 3.97 -4.07
CA ILE A 46 15.58 2.75 -4.49
C ILE A 46 15.48 1.83 -3.27
N PRO A 47 14.27 1.48 -2.80
CA PRO A 47 14.12 0.60 -1.65
C PRO A 47 14.62 -0.80 -1.99
N GLU A 48 15.45 -1.37 -1.10
CA GLU A 48 15.85 -2.77 -1.21
C GLU A 48 14.68 -3.68 -0.82
N LEU A 49 14.30 -4.60 -1.71
CA LEU A 49 13.24 -5.55 -1.44
C LEU A 49 13.76 -6.69 -0.55
N LYS A 50 13.60 -6.54 0.77
CA LYS A 50 13.89 -7.56 1.77
C LYS A 50 12.61 -7.96 2.48
N PHE A 51 12.48 -9.25 2.79
CA PHE A 51 11.35 -9.81 3.51
C PHE A 51 11.79 -10.31 4.88
N ASP A 52 10.86 -10.35 5.83
CA ASP A 52 11.10 -11.08 7.09
C ASP A 52 11.12 -12.60 6.86
N ASP A 53 11.71 -13.34 7.80
CA ASP A 53 11.76 -14.81 7.78
C ASP A 53 10.46 -15.44 8.31
N GLY A 54 9.36 -14.67 8.34
CA GLY A 54 8.09 -15.08 8.88
C GLY A 54 7.33 -16.04 7.95
N LEU A 55 6.18 -16.52 8.45
CA LEU A 55 5.26 -17.35 7.65
C LEU A 55 4.67 -16.61 6.43
N ARG A 56 4.73 -15.28 6.41
CA ARG A 56 4.16 -14.41 5.37
C ARG A 56 5.30 -13.66 4.69
N SER A 57 5.16 -13.38 3.41
CA SER A 57 6.10 -12.52 2.66
C SER A 57 5.91 -11.04 3.03
N HIS A 58 6.18 -10.67 4.28
CA HIS A 58 6.09 -9.29 4.74
C HIS A 58 7.40 -8.56 4.44
N ALA A 59 7.32 -7.46 3.67
CA ALA A 59 8.49 -6.65 3.38
C ALA A 59 8.98 -5.97 4.67
N LEU A 60 10.30 -5.89 4.85
CA LEU A 60 10.90 -5.10 5.92
C LEU A 60 10.59 -3.60 5.71
N PRO A 61 10.56 -2.78 6.78
CA PRO A 61 10.34 -1.35 6.65
C PRO A 61 11.33 -0.69 5.68
N PHE A 62 10.79 0.11 4.75
CA PHE A 62 11.57 0.90 3.79
C PHE A 62 11.07 2.34 3.79
N LYS A 63 11.96 3.28 3.42
CA LYS A 63 11.59 4.71 3.32
C LYS A 63 10.80 4.95 2.03
N CYS A 64 9.73 5.72 2.13
CA CYS A 64 8.97 6.27 1.00
C CYS A 64 8.41 7.64 1.37
N CYS A 65 7.99 8.40 0.36
CA CYS A 65 7.28 9.67 0.53
C CYS A 65 5.83 9.49 0.08
N ILE A 66 4.88 9.88 0.92
CA ILE A 66 3.45 9.85 0.58
C ILE A 66 2.96 11.29 0.67
N VAL A 67 2.62 11.86 -0.49
CA VAL A 67 2.34 13.31 -0.62
C VAL A 67 0.90 13.49 -1.08
N PRO A 68 0.07 14.32 -0.43
CA PRO A 68 -1.25 14.64 -0.94
C PRO A 68 -1.16 15.27 -2.33
N ARG A 69 -1.99 14.84 -3.27
CA ARG A 69 -1.93 15.31 -4.68
C ARG A 69 -2.31 16.78 -4.85
N SER A 70 -3.04 17.33 -3.88
CA SER A 70 -3.49 18.72 -3.87
C SER A 70 -3.82 19.18 -2.46
N GLU A 71 -3.95 20.50 -2.27
CA GLU A 71 -4.43 21.08 -1.00
C GLU A 71 -5.85 20.60 -0.65
N ALA A 72 -6.72 20.42 -1.65
CA ALA A 72 -8.06 19.88 -1.45
C ALA A 72 -8.02 18.42 -0.96
N ALA A 73 -7.12 17.60 -1.50
CA ALA A 73 -6.90 16.23 -1.06
C ALA A 73 -6.37 16.19 0.39
N ALA A 74 -5.44 17.08 0.75
CA ALA A 74 -4.95 17.22 2.12
C ALA A 74 -6.06 17.64 3.08
N ALA A 75 -6.88 18.62 2.70
CA ALA A 75 -8.02 19.08 3.49
C ALA A 75 -9.06 17.97 3.71
N LEU A 76 -9.36 17.17 2.67
CA LEU A 76 -10.28 16.03 2.75
C LEU A 76 -9.81 15.00 3.79
N VAL A 77 -8.50 14.67 3.82
CA VAL A 77 -7.94 13.70 4.75
C VAL A 77 -7.93 14.20 6.20
N LEU A 78 -7.69 15.50 6.38
CA LEU A 78 -7.67 16.13 7.70
C LEU A 78 -9.07 16.46 8.23
N GLN A 79 -10.10 16.39 7.39
CA GLN A 79 -11.47 16.56 7.79
C GLN A 79 -11.86 15.45 8.78
N LYS A 80 -12.22 15.84 10.01
CA LYS A 80 -12.74 14.88 10.99
C LYS A 80 -14.10 14.38 10.54
N ALA A 81 -14.30 13.06 10.58
CA ALA A 81 -15.63 12.48 10.52
C ALA A 81 -16.37 12.84 11.83
N GLU A 82 -17.53 13.47 11.70
CA GLU A 82 -18.47 13.76 12.80
C GLU A 82 -19.32 12.53 13.13
#